data_AF-A0A510Y9C5-F1
#
_entry.id   AF-A0A510Y9C5-F1
#
_cell.length_a   1.000
_cell.length_b   1.000
_cell.length_c   1.000
_cell.angle_alpha   90.00
_cell.angle_beta   90.00
_cell.angle_gamma   90.00
#
_symmetry.space_group_name_H-M   'P 1'
#
loop_
_entity.id
_entity.type
_entity.pdbx_description
1 polymer ?
#
loop_
_entity_poly.entity_id
_entity_poly.type
_entity_poly.pdbx_seq_one_letter_code
_entity_poly.pdbx_strand_id
1 'polypeptide(L)'
;MDEENIPAWIRALDEESLEFIRQFVTSSGSLKEVARLYEVSYPTVRNKLNIIIEKINAHHLQEEQEFITMIRNLVIDDKISLDIAKKIIDQYKKDQQKE
;
A
#
# COMPACT_ATOMS: atom_id res chain seq x y z
N MET A 1 -8.71 5.26 20.19
CA MET A 1 -7.57 5.12 19.27
C MET A 1 -7.55 6.38 18.46
N ASP A 2 -6.51 7.19 18.59
CA ASP A 2 -6.39 8.43 17.85
C ASP A 2 -6.33 8.12 16.34
N GLU A 3 -7.16 8.79 15.54
CA GLU A 3 -7.26 8.63 14.07
C GLU A 3 -5.90 8.81 13.35
N GLU A 4 -4.93 9.41 14.04
CA GLU A 4 -3.62 9.77 13.52
C GLU A 4 -2.70 8.57 13.21
N ASN A 5 -2.98 7.38 13.75
CA ASN A 5 -2.14 6.19 13.56
C ASN A 5 -2.64 5.21 12.47
N ILE A 6 -3.64 5.58 11.68
CA ILE A 6 -4.13 4.70 10.60
C ILE A 6 -3.25 4.89 9.35
N PRO A 7 -2.62 3.80 8.83
CA PRO A 7 -1.86 3.84 7.58
C PRO A 7 -2.64 4.47 6.42
N ALA A 8 -1.95 5.23 5.56
CA ALA A 8 -2.60 5.94 4.46
C ALA A 8 -3.28 4.98 3.46
N TRP A 9 -2.66 3.83 3.19
CA TRP A 9 -3.25 2.81 2.32
C TRP A 9 -4.57 2.25 2.88
N ILE A 10 -4.75 2.16 4.21
CA ILE A 10 -6.01 1.73 4.83
C ILE A 10 -7.07 2.80 4.63
N ARG A 11 -6.71 4.08 4.84
CA ARG A 11 -7.62 5.23 4.65
C ARG A 11 -8.08 5.39 3.21
N ALA A 12 -7.33 4.88 2.24
CA ALA A 12 -7.68 4.92 0.83
C ALA A 12 -8.67 3.83 0.39
N LEU A 13 -8.91 2.82 1.23
CA LEU A 13 -9.88 1.78 0.94
C LEU A 13 -11.27 2.21 1.37
N ASP A 14 -12.26 1.93 0.51
CA ASP A 14 -13.67 2.10 0.84
C ASP A 14 -14.14 1.03 1.84
N GLU A 15 -15.28 1.28 2.49
CA GLU A 15 -15.88 0.38 3.48
C GLU A 15 -16.12 -1.03 2.92
N GLU A 16 -16.50 -1.13 1.64
CA GLU A 16 -16.72 -2.39 0.95
C GLU A 16 -15.42 -3.22 0.79
N SER A 17 -14.31 -2.55 0.49
CA SER A 17 -12.98 -3.17 0.40
C SER A 17 -12.48 -3.61 1.77
N LEU A 18 -12.71 -2.80 2.81
CA LEU A 18 -12.36 -3.15 4.19
C LEU A 18 -13.14 -4.36 4.69
N GLU A 19 -14.45 -4.41 4.42
CA GLU A 19 -15.29 -5.57 4.75
C GLU A 19 -14.85 -6.83 3.97
N PHE A 20 -14.50 -6.68 2.69
CA PHE A 20 -13.94 -7.78 1.92
C PHE A 20 -12.65 -8.31 2.53
N ILE A 21 -11.71 -7.44 2.90
CA ILE A 21 -10.45 -7.83 3.55
C ILE A 21 -10.74 -8.54 4.87
N ARG A 22 -11.66 -8.02 5.68
CA ARG A 22 -12.07 -8.63 6.95
C ARG A 22 -12.56 -10.06 6.74
N GLN A 23 -13.45 -10.28 5.78
CA GLN A 23 -13.98 -11.60 5.47
C GLN A 23 -12.91 -12.53 4.88
N PHE A 24 -12.04 -12.00 4.03
CA PHE A 24 -10.93 -12.74 3.43
C PHE A 24 -9.96 -13.24 4.50
N VAL A 25 -9.52 -12.38 5.42
CA VAL A 25 -8.62 -12.74 6.52
C VAL A 25 -9.29 -13.70 7.50
N THR A 26 -10.56 -13.47 7.84
CA THR A 26 -11.33 -14.38 8.73
C THR A 26 -11.54 -15.76 8.09
N SER A 27 -11.53 -15.82 6.75
CA SER A 27 -11.58 -17.06 5.97
C SER A 27 -10.18 -17.65 5.68
N SER A 28 -9.15 -17.24 6.42
CA SER A 28 -7.76 -17.68 6.23
C SER A 28 -7.21 -17.45 4.82
N GLY A 29 -7.68 -16.40 4.14
CA GLY A 29 -7.31 -16.07 2.76
C GLY A 29 -7.93 -16.99 1.70
N SER A 30 -8.96 -17.78 2.04
CA SER A 30 -9.62 -18.67 1.08
C SER A 30 -10.59 -17.93 0.17
N LEU A 31 -10.15 -17.60 -1.04
CA LEU A 31 -11.01 -17.04 -2.10
C LEU A 31 -12.25 -17.91 -2.39
N LYS A 32 -12.13 -19.23 -2.25
CA LYS A 32 -13.26 -20.16 -2.45
C LYS A 32 -14.30 -20.05 -1.35
N GLU A 33 -13.87 -19.82 -0.12
CA GLU A 33 -14.78 -19.65 1.02
C GLU A 33 -15.46 -18.29 0.97
N VAL A 34 -14.72 -17.24 0.65
CA VAL A 34 -15.30 -15.90 0.42
C VAL A 34 -16.31 -15.93 -0.72
N ALA A 35 -16.05 -16.66 -1.81
CA ALA A 35 -17.02 -16.81 -2.90
C ALA A 35 -18.35 -17.44 -2.46
N ARG A 36 -18.30 -18.40 -1.53
CA ARG A 36 -19.50 -19.00 -0.93
C ARG A 36 -20.24 -18.03 -0.04
N LEU A 37 -19.53 -17.30 0.83
CA LEU A 37 -20.11 -16.33 1.75
C LEU A 37 -20.82 -15.18 1.04
N TYR A 38 -20.26 -14.72 -0.08
CA TYR A 38 -20.83 -13.63 -0.88
C TYR A 38 -21.78 -14.13 -1.98
N GLU A 39 -22.01 -15.44 -2.09
CA GLU A 39 -22.84 -16.07 -3.14
C GLU A 39 -22.48 -15.66 -4.58
N VAL A 40 -21.19 -15.46 -4.83
CA VAL A 40 -20.65 -15.05 -6.14
C VAL A 40 -19.67 -16.07 -6.69
N SER A 41 -19.30 -15.91 -7.97
CA SER A 41 -18.31 -16.78 -8.59
C SER A 41 -16.91 -16.54 -8.02
N TYR A 42 -16.09 -17.60 -7.97
CA TYR A 42 -14.67 -17.49 -7.61
C TYR A 42 -13.91 -16.45 -8.46
N PRO A 43 -14.09 -16.39 -9.80
CA PRO A 43 -13.51 -15.31 -10.62
C PRO A 43 -13.89 -13.90 -10.15
N THR A 44 -15.13 -13.69 -9.69
CA THR A 44 -15.60 -12.39 -9.18
C THR A 44 -14.81 -11.97 -7.93
N VAL A 45 -14.68 -12.87 -6.95
CA VAL A 45 -13.92 -12.62 -5.71
C VAL A 45 -12.45 -12.38 -6.03
N ARG A 46 -11.87 -13.16 -6.94
CA ARG A 46 -10.48 -13.00 -7.35
C ARG A 46 -10.23 -11.63 -8.00
N ASN A 47 -11.12 -11.17 -8.88
CA ASN A 47 -11.02 -9.83 -9.45
C ASN A 47 -11.12 -8.75 -8.37
N LYS A 48 -12.04 -8.90 -7.42
CA LYS A 48 -12.17 -7.94 -6.31
C LYS A 48 -10.89 -7.87 -5.47
N LEU A 49 -10.29 -9.02 -5.13
CA LEU A 49 -9.00 -9.05 -4.44
C LEU A 49 -7.90 -8.36 -5.24
N ASN A 50 -7.80 -8.63 -6.56
CA ASN A 50 -6.80 -8.00 -7.41
C ASN A 50 -6.92 -6.47 -7.41
N ILE A 51 -8.13 -5.92 -7.51
CA ILE A 51 -8.36 -4.47 -7.46
C ILE A 51 -7.88 -3.87 -6.13
N ILE A 52 -8.13 -4.56 -5.01
CA ILE A 52 -7.68 -4.11 -3.69
C ILE A 52 -6.16 -4.15 -3.61
N ILE A 53 -5.52 -5.22 -4.10
CA ILE A 53 -4.05 -5.33 -4.15
C ILE A 53 -3.46 -4.19 -4.99
N GLU A 54 -4.03 -3.90 -6.16
CA GLU A 54 -3.59 -2.79 -7.01
C GLU A 54 -3.69 -1.44 -6.30
N LYS A 55 -4.80 -1.16 -5.61
CA LYS A 55 -4.96 0.06 -4.81
C LYS A 55 -3.87 0.18 -3.73
N ILE A 56 -3.63 -0.89 -2.97
CA ILE A 56 -2.62 -0.89 -1.90
C ILE A 56 -1.22 -0.64 -2.48
N ASN A 57 -0.86 -1.32 -3.57
CA ASN A 57 0.44 -1.14 -4.21
C ASN A 57 0.62 0.25 -4.82
N ALA A 58 -0.44 0.85 -5.35
CA ALA A 58 -0.39 2.22 -5.86
C ALA A 58 -0.08 3.23 -4.74
N HIS A 59 -0.65 3.04 -3.55
CA HIS A 59 -0.33 3.87 -2.39
C HIS A 59 1.10 3.70 -1.91
N HIS A 60 1.61 2.48 -1.89
CA HIS A 60 3.02 2.23 -1.57
C HIS A 60 3.97 2.93 -2.54
N LEU A 61 3.69 2.87 -3.85
CA LEU A 61 4.47 3.58 -4.86
C LEU A 61 4.37 5.10 -4.69
N GLN A 62 3.20 5.63 -4.32
CA GLN A 62 3.03 7.05 -4.06
C GLN A 62 3.86 7.50 -2.85
N GLU A 63 3.86 6.75 -1.75
CA GLU A 63 4.67 7.03 -0.55
C GLU A 63 6.17 7.05 -0.88
N GLU A 64 6.67 6.09 -1.67
CA GLU A 64 8.06 6.09 -2.15
C GLU A 64 8.38 7.37 -2.94
N GLN A 65 7.48 7.77 -3.84
CA GLN A 65 7.71 8.94 -4.70
C GLN A 65 7.63 10.26 -3.93
N GLU A 66 6.74 10.37 -2.95
CA GLU A 66 6.67 11.51 -2.03
C GLU A 66 7.96 11.63 -1.21
N PHE A 67 8.47 10.52 -0.68
CA PHE A 67 9.75 10.50 0.04
C PHE A 67 10.91 10.96 -0.85
N ILE A 68 11.04 10.39 -2.05
CA ILE A 68 12.11 10.79 -2.99
C ILE A 68 11.98 12.27 -3.37
N THR A 69 10.76 12.77 -3.54
CA THR A 69 10.50 14.18 -3.86
C THR A 69 10.88 15.11 -2.71
N MET A 70 10.57 14.74 -1.46
CA MET A 70 11.01 15.45 -0.27
C MET A 70 12.53 15.57 -0.22
N ILE A 71 13.26 14.47 -0.46
CA ILE A 71 14.73 14.47 -0.49
C ILE A 71 15.27 15.37 -1.61
N ARG A 72 14.63 15.38 -2.80
CA ARG A 72 15.02 16.29 -3.90
C ARG A 72 14.83 17.77 -3.53
N ASN A 73 13.73 18.11 -2.84
CA ASN A 73 13.49 19.49 -2.40
C ASN A 73 14.55 19.95 -1.39
N LEU A 74 14.99 19.08 -0.48
CA LEU A 74 16.07 19.41 0.45
C LEU A 74 17.41 19.73 -0.24
N VAL A 75 17.65 19.15 -1.42
CA VAL A 75 18.81 19.51 -2.25
C VAL A 75 18.61 20.88 -2.88
N ILE A 76 17.42 21.16 -3.42
CA ILE A 76 17.09 22.46 -4.04
C ILE A 76 17.22 23.59 -3.01
N ASP A 77 16.82 23.34 -1.77
CA ASP A 77 16.89 24.29 -0.65
C ASP A 77 18.30 24.39 -0.02
N ASP A 78 19.33 23.79 -0.65
CA ASP A 78 20.72 23.70 -0.18
C ASP A 78 20.86 23.15 1.25
N LYS A 79 19.87 22.38 1.74
CA LYS A 79 19.90 21.76 3.08
C LYS A 79 20.79 20.53 3.13
N ILE A 80 20.89 19.79 2.02
CA ILE A 80 21.73 18.60 1.88
C ILE A 80 22.45 18.61 0.52
N SER A 81 23.62 17.96 0.46
CA SER A 81 24.35 17.80 -0.80
C SER A 81 23.73 16.70 -1.67
N LEU A 82 23.91 16.83 -2.99
CA LEU A 82 23.50 15.83 -3.98
C LEU A 82 24.04 14.41 -3.69
N ASP A 83 25.26 14.29 -3.19
CA ASP A 83 25.88 13.00 -2.86
C ASP A 83 25.16 12.31 -1.69
N ILE A 84 24.82 13.07 -0.65
CA ILE A 84 24.10 12.58 0.52
C ILE A 84 22.68 12.17 0.13
N ALA A 85 21.99 13.00 -0.66
CA ALA A 85 20.65 12.70 -1.16
C ALA A 85 20.60 11.37 -1.94
N LYS A 86 21.58 11.11 -2.81
CA LYS A 86 21.69 9.84 -3.54
C LYS A 86 21.85 8.65 -2.60
N LYS A 87 22.75 8.74 -1.61
CA LYS A 87 22.96 7.67 -0.63
C LYS A 87 21.68 7.35 0.16
N ILE A 88 20.92 8.37 0.55
CA ILE A 88 19.64 8.20 1.28
C ILE A 88 18.61 7.48 0.38
N ILE A 89 18.42 7.93 -0.85
CA ILE A 89 17.46 7.32 -1.78
C ILE A 89 17.85 5.87 -2.11
N ASP A 90 19.14 5.61 -2.36
CA ASP A 90 19.62 4.27 -2.69
C ASP A 90 19.45 3.30 -1.52
N GLN A 91 19.68 3.76 -0.29
CA GLN A 91 19.45 2.96 0.90
C GLN A 91 17.95 2.67 1.09
N TYR A 92 17.10 3.70 0.97
CA TYR A 92 15.65 3.55 1.06
C TYR A 92 15.12 2.50 0.07
N LYS A 93 15.53 2.56 -1.20
CA LYS A 93 15.13 1.59 -2.22
C LYS A 93 15.59 0.16 -1.93
N LYS A 94 16.78 0.00 -1.34
CA LYS A 94 17.27 -1.33 -0.94
C LYS A 94 16.46 -1.93 0.21
N ASP A 95 15.97 -1.10 1.11
CA ASP A 95 15.17 -1.56 2.24
C ASP A 95 13.75 -1.93 1.79
N GLN A 96 13.15 -1.18 0.87
CA GLN A 96 11.86 -1.51 0.26
C GLN A 96 11.87 -2.78 -0.62
N GLN A 97 13.02 -3.19 -1.16
CA GLN A 97 13.16 -4.44 -1.93
C GLN A 97 13.35 -5.70 -1.06
N LYS A 98 13.54 -5.55 0.25
CA LYS A 98 13.75 -6.66 1.19
C LYS A 98 12.48 -7.09 1.93
N GLU A 99 11.45 -6.25 1.91
CA GLU A 99 10.09 -6.57 2.39
C GLU A 99 9.30 -7.32 1.31
#